data_AF-A0ABD2WIT0-F1
#
_entry.id   AF-A0ABD2WIT0-F1
#
_cell.length_a   1.000
_cell.length_b   1.000
_cell.length_c   1.000
_cell.angle_alpha   90.00
_cell.angle_beta   90.00
_cell.angle_gamma   90.00
#
_symmetry.space_group_name_H-M   'P 1'
#
loop_
_entity.id
_entity.type
_entity.pdbx_description
1 polymer ?
#
loop_
_entity_poly.entity_id
_entity_poly.type
_entity_poly.pdbx_seq_one_letter_code
_entity_poly.pdbx_strand_id
1 'polypeptide(L)'
;MKRGISIKFIHAKCRNNIYPLSNIQRSEVPDDKVIWNTNFPEYNPINYTSKALEGKPWADPSIENESSMFKWNKLDGNVNRVSFITNYCIDEHNYPINPYGRTGIKGRGLLGRWGPNHAADPVVTRWKRNQDNSITVNEITNKPILQFVGIQRRDSGEWAIPGGMVDPGEKVTVTLRREFMEEAMNTLEKSVEELKIVEKTIETFFRNGEEIYKGYVDDPRNTDNAWMETIVFNFHDASGKIVGNFNLQAGDDATNVKWIDIDCNLILYSSHKDFIQKIVQKHSSHW
;
A
#
# COMPACT_ATOMS: atom_id res chain seq x y z
N MET A 1 -37.16 -1.05 -10.18
CA MET A 1 -35.70 -1.16 -10.21
C MET A 1 -35.19 -1.37 -8.78
N LYS A 2 -34.90 -2.62 -8.39
CA LYS A 2 -34.24 -2.89 -7.10
C LYS A 2 -32.76 -2.53 -7.29
N ARG A 3 -32.32 -1.41 -6.72
CA ARG A 3 -30.88 -1.13 -6.55
C ARG A 3 -30.34 -2.27 -5.69
N GLY A 4 -29.48 -3.11 -6.28
CA GLY A 4 -28.80 -4.17 -5.56
C GLY A 4 -28.12 -3.58 -4.32
N ILE A 5 -28.24 -4.29 -3.21
CA ILE A 5 -27.53 -3.99 -1.96
C ILE A 5 -26.04 -3.99 -2.34
N SER A 6 -25.44 -2.80 -2.40
CA SER A 6 -23.99 -2.68 -2.43
C SER A 6 -23.50 -3.30 -1.12
N ILE A 7 -22.87 -4.47 -1.20
CA ILE A 7 -22.18 -5.06 -0.05
C ILE A 7 -21.18 -3.99 0.38
N LYS A 8 -21.45 -3.34 1.51
CA LYS A 8 -20.50 -2.41 2.12
C LYS A 8 -19.21 -3.21 2.31
N PHE A 9 -18.11 -2.72 1.77
CA PHE A 9 -16.80 -3.30 2.04
C PHE A 9 -16.59 -3.31 3.56
N ILE A 10 -16.36 -4.50 4.12
CA ILE A 10 -16.02 -4.71 5.53
C ILE A 10 -14.59 -5.21 5.54
N HIS A 11 -13.70 -4.44 6.16
CA HIS A 11 -12.30 -4.83 6.33
C HIS A 11 -12.20 -6.11 7.17
N ALA A 12 -11.32 -7.04 6.81
CA ALA A 12 -11.19 -8.34 7.47
C ALA A 12 -9.76 -8.61 7.93
N LYS A 13 -8.74 -8.17 7.16
CA LYS A 13 -7.32 -8.43 7.47
C LYS A 13 -6.87 -7.73 8.74
N CYS A 14 -7.51 -6.62 9.11
CA CYS A 14 -7.23 -5.88 10.34
C CYS A 14 -8.11 -6.23 11.54
N ARG A 15 -8.85 -7.36 11.53
CA ARG A 15 -9.73 -7.76 12.63
C ARG A 15 -9.44 -9.18 13.11
N ASN A 16 -9.78 -9.43 14.37
CA ASN A 16 -9.89 -10.78 14.96
C ASN A 16 -8.60 -11.63 14.87
N ASN A 17 -7.45 -11.00 14.71
CA ASN A 17 -6.14 -11.64 14.62
C ASN A 17 -5.13 -11.05 15.62
N ILE A 18 -3.95 -11.66 15.68
CA ILE A 18 -2.81 -11.14 16.42
C ILE A 18 -2.26 -9.93 15.65
N TYR A 19 -2.06 -8.82 16.35
CA TYR A 19 -1.50 -7.62 15.76
C TYR A 19 -0.04 -7.86 15.31
N PRO A 20 0.37 -7.45 14.10
CA PRO A 20 1.70 -7.76 13.55
C PRO A 20 2.88 -7.42 14.47
N LEU A 21 3.91 -8.27 14.46
CA LEU A 21 5.14 -8.15 15.26
C LEU A 21 4.88 -7.98 16.77
N SER A 22 3.79 -8.58 17.27
CA SER A 22 3.41 -8.54 18.68
C SER A 22 2.72 -9.84 19.09
N ASN A 23 2.43 -10.00 20.39
CA ASN A 23 1.57 -11.06 20.92
C ASN A 23 0.18 -10.52 21.31
N ILE A 24 -0.22 -9.37 20.76
CA ILE A 24 -1.46 -8.69 21.16
C ILE A 24 -2.60 -9.21 20.31
N GLN A 25 -3.54 -9.88 20.96
CA GLN A 25 -4.78 -10.33 20.36
C GLN A 25 -5.77 -9.16 20.29
N ARG A 26 -6.31 -8.88 19.10
CA ARG A 26 -7.41 -7.91 18.94
C ARG A 26 -8.66 -8.40 19.67
N SER A 27 -9.41 -7.47 20.26
CA SER A 27 -10.77 -7.76 20.72
C SER A 27 -11.64 -8.18 19.55
N GLU A 28 -12.53 -9.14 19.78
CA GLU A 28 -13.41 -9.65 18.73
C GLU A 28 -14.39 -8.57 18.26
N VAL A 29 -14.48 -8.40 16.94
CA VAL A 29 -15.43 -7.53 16.27
C VAL A 29 -16.19 -8.36 15.25
N PRO A 30 -17.44 -8.76 15.53
CA PRO A 30 -18.32 -9.41 14.56
C PRO A 30 -18.61 -8.51 13.35
N ASP A 31 -18.87 -9.09 12.19
CA ASP A 31 -19.06 -8.35 10.93
C ASP A 31 -20.21 -7.33 10.99
N ASP A 32 -21.30 -7.65 11.68
CA ASP A 32 -22.44 -6.75 11.88
C ASP A 32 -22.13 -5.59 12.84
N LYS A 33 -21.05 -5.68 13.62
CA LYS A 33 -20.60 -4.70 14.62
C LYS A 33 -19.45 -3.81 14.15
N VAL A 34 -18.93 -4.01 12.94
CA VAL A 34 -17.79 -3.24 12.41
C VAL A 34 -18.12 -1.75 12.29
N ILE A 35 -19.28 -1.41 11.74
CA ILE A 35 -19.66 -0.01 11.48
C ILE A 35 -19.89 0.73 12.80
N TRP A 36 -19.25 1.89 12.98
CA TRP A 36 -19.31 2.69 14.22
C TRP A 36 -20.73 3.00 14.70
N ASN A 37 -21.66 3.28 13.77
CA ASN A 37 -23.06 3.58 14.08
C ASN A 37 -23.85 2.37 14.60
N THR A 38 -23.32 1.15 14.48
CA THR A 38 -23.93 -0.03 15.10
C THR A 38 -23.67 0.01 16.61
N ASN A 39 -24.74 -0.13 17.40
CA ASN A 39 -24.65 -0.24 18.85
C ASN A 39 -23.82 -1.48 19.25
N PHE A 40 -22.75 -1.24 20.01
CA PHE A 40 -21.85 -2.26 20.54
C PHE A 40 -21.25 -1.79 21.88
N PRO A 41 -22.07 -1.69 22.95
CA PRO A 41 -21.66 -1.07 24.22
C PRO A 41 -20.58 -1.88 24.96
N GLU A 42 -20.45 -3.17 24.67
CA GLU A 42 -19.41 -4.05 25.23
C GLU A 42 -18.05 -3.87 24.54
N TYR A 43 -17.97 -3.04 23.48
CA TYR A 43 -16.75 -2.83 22.73
C TYR A 43 -15.69 -2.07 23.55
N ASN A 44 -14.77 -2.84 24.13
CA ASN A 44 -13.66 -2.34 24.91
C ASN A 44 -12.32 -2.85 24.34
N PRO A 45 -11.86 -2.30 23.20
CA PRO A 45 -10.63 -2.73 22.55
C PRO A 45 -9.39 -2.39 23.39
N ILE A 46 -8.37 -3.24 23.29
CA ILE A 46 -7.06 -3.00 23.91
C ILE A 46 -6.44 -1.74 23.31
N ASN A 47 -5.82 -0.89 24.13
CA ASN A 47 -5.01 0.23 23.66
C ASN A 47 -3.56 -0.23 23.45
N TYR A 48 -3.06 -0.12 22.21
CA TYR A 48 -1.71 -0.49 21.87
C TYR A 48 -1.05 0.50 20.92
N THR A 49 0.16 0.90 21.29
CA THR A 49 1.10 1.64 20.44
C THR A 49 2.48 1.02 20.67
N SER A 50 3.17 0.65 19.61
CA SER A 50 4.47 -0.02 19.68
C SER A 50 5.55 0.91 20.21
N LYS A 51 6.38 0.41 21.13
CA LYS A 51 7.55 1.15 21.63
C LYS A 51 8.58 1.47 20.54
N ALA A 52 8.55 0.75 19.42
CA ALA A 52 9.40 1.04 18.27
C ALA A 52 9.16 2.45 17.67
N LEU A 53 8.02 3.07 17.97
CA LEU A 53 7.65 4.42 17.54
C LEU A 53 8.26 5.52 18.42
N GLU A 54 8.69 5.19 19.64
CA GLU A 54 9.19 6.19 20.60
C GLU A 54 10.45 6.88 20.08
N GLY A 55 10.44 8.22 20.08
CA GLY A 55 11.57 9.05 19.64
C GLY A 55 11.83 9.02 18.12
N LYS A 56 10.98 8.40 17.31
CA LYS A 56 11.15 8.36 15.85
C LYS A 56 10.65 9.65 15.21
N PRO A 57 11.42 10.28 14.29
CA PRO A 57 11.02 11.53 13.64
C PRO A 57 9.79 11.36 12.72
N TRP A 58 9.54 10.14 12.26
CA TRP A 58 8.40 9.79 11.42
C TRP A 58 7.16 9.38 12.22
N ALA A 59 7.23 9.31 13.55
CA ALA A 59 6.10 8.98 14.40
C ALA A 59 5.56 10.22 15.14
N ASP A 60 4.25 10.29 15.30
CA ASP A 60 3.60 11.35 16.07
C ASP A 60 3.86 11.17 17.59
N PRO A 61 3.75 12.23 18.40
CA PRO A 61 3.66 12.08 19.85
C PRO A 61 2.32 11.42 20.25
N SER A 62 2.21 11.04 21.53
CA SER A 62 0.91 10.63 22.08
C SER A 62 -0.06 11.82 22.08
N ILE A 63 -1.33 11.58 21.73
CA ILE A 63 -2.37 12.61 21.79
C ILE A 63 -2.54 13.16 23.20
N GLU A 64 -2.37 12.35 24.25
CA GLU A 64 -2.48 12.81 25.64
C GLU A 64 -1.47 13.91 25.99
N ASN A 65 -0.30 13.92 25.33
CA ASN A 65 0.75 14.90 25.61
C ASN A 65 0.59 16.19 24.79
N GLU A 66 -0.01 16.13 23.59
CA GLU A 66 0.00 17.22 22.61
C GLU A 66 -1.33 17.37 21.83
N SER A 67 -2.47 16.99 22.41
CA SER A 67 -3.77 16.92 21.73
C SER A 67 -4.16 18.20 20.96
N SER A 68 -3.84 19.38 21.49
CA SER A 68 -4.16 20.67 20.89
C SER A 68 -3.32 21.04 19.65
N MET A 69 -2.29 20.26 19.32
CA MET A 69 -1.35 20.59 18.24
C MET A 69 -1.75 20.03 16.86
N PHE A 70 -2.54 18.96 16.81
CA PHE A 70 -2.84 18.28 15.55
C PHE A 70 -3.90 18.99 14.72
N LYS A 71 -3.60 19.21 13.42
CA LYS A 71 -4.57 19.76 12.45
C LYS A 71 -5.18 18.64 11.61
N TRP A 72 -6.23 18.01 12.14
CA TRP A 72 -6.90 16.90 11.46
C TRP A 72 -7.54 17.29 10.12
N ASN A 73 -7.61 16.30 9.20
CA ASN A 73 -8.20 16.46 7.87
C ASN A 73 -7.58 17.61 7.04
N LYS A 74 -6.31 17.94 7.31
CA LYS A 74 -5.57 19.03 6.66
C LYS A 74 -4.09 18.65 6.49
N LEU A 75 -3.37 19.44 5.69
CA LEU A 75 -1.91 19.42 5.70
C LEU A 75 -1.43 20.12 6.98
N ASP A 76 -0.82 19.34 7.88
CA ASP A 76 -0.35 19.76 9.20
C ASP A 76 1.17 19.91 9.21
N GLY A 77 1.64 21.10 8.84
CA GLY A 77 3.06 21.31 8.53
C GLY A 77 3.46 20.46 7.33
N ASN A 78 4.39 19.52 7.54
CA ASN A 78 4.83 18.57 6.51
C ASN A 78 4.08 17.22 6.58
N VAL A 79 3.17 17.03 7.54
CA VAL A 79 2.41 15.79 7.69
C VAL A 79 1.05 15.95 7.01
N ASN A 80 0.80 15.19 5.96
CA ASN A 80 -0.52 15.15 5.34
C ASN A 80 -1.47 14.31 6.21
N ARG A 81 -2.45 14.95 6.84
CA ARG A 81 -3.51 14.28 7.62
C ARG A 81 -4.83 14.24 6.83
N VAL A 82 -4.82 14.53 5.54
CA VAL A 82 -6.02 14.42 4.68
C VAL A 82 -6.15 12.98 4.20
N SER A 83 -7.23 12.33 4.60
CA SER A 83 -7.58 11.03 4.03
C SER A 83 -8.02 11.18 2.57
N PHE A 84 -7.63 10.24 1.72
CA PHE A 84 -7.98 10.20 0.31
C PHE A 84 -9.46 9.86 0.06
N ILE A 85 -10.18 9.38 1.06
CA ILE A 85 -11.53 8.84 0.91
C ILE A 85 -12.61 9.71 1.56
N THR A 86 -12.31 10.38 2.66
CA THR A 86 -13.31 11.16 3.42
C THR A 86 -12.64 12.13 4.39
N ASN A 87 -13.38 13.13 4.84
CA ASN A 87 -13.08 13.74 6.13
C ASN A 87 -13.47 12.75 7.23
N TYR A 88 -12.50 12.28 8.00
CA TYR A 88 -12.73 11.31 9.07
C TYR A 88 -13.15 12.01 10.36
N CYS A 89 -13.94 11.29 11.17
CA CYS A 89 -14.42 11.78 12.45
C CYS A 89 -13.30 11.80 13.49
N ILE A 90 -13.43 12.70 14.46
CA ILE A 90 -12.59 12.80 15.65
C ILE A 90 -13.50 12.55 16.86
N ASP A 91 -13.08 11.71 17.80
CA ASP A 91 -13.84 11.44 19.03
C ASP A 91 -13.70 12.56 20.07
N GLU A 92 -14.44 12.47 21.18
CA GLU A 92 -14.37 13.46 22.27
C GLU A 92 -12.98 13.57 22.94
N HIS A 93 -12.11 12.58 22.75
CA HIS A 93 -10.76 12.54 23.28
C HIS A 93 -9.71 12.96 22.24
N ASN A 94 -10.15 13.53 21.12
CA ASN A 94 -9.32 14.03 20.03
C ASN A 94 -8.57 12.93 19.24
N TYR A 95 -9.01 11.67 19.30
CA TYR A 95 -8.50 10.62 18.43
C TYR A 95 -9.22 10.60 17.10
N PRO A 96 -8.49 10.44 15.98
CA PRO A 96 -9.12 10.12 14.72
C PRO A 96 -9.79 8.74 14.78
N ILE A 97 -10.91 8.60 14.08
CA ILE A 97 -11.71 7.38 14.03
C ILE A 97 -11.56 6.77 12.64
N ASN A 98 -11.18 5.48 12.58
CA ASN A 98 -11.03 4.74 11.34
C ASN A 98 -12.33 4.76 10.51
N PRO A 99 -12.30 5.31 9.28
CA PRO A 99 -13.52 5.53 8.49
C PRO A 99 -14.22 4.24 8.05
N TYR A 100 -13.53 3.09 8.11
CA TYR A 100 -14.09 1.79 7.73
C TYR A 100 -14.65 0.97 8.90
N GLY A 101 -14.45 1.42 10.15
CA GLY A 101 -15.05 0.77 11.32
C GLY A 101 -14.07 0.32 12.39
N ARG A 102 -14.62 -0.41 13.36
CA ARG A 102 -13.93 -1.01 14.50
C ARG A 102 -12.97 -2.11 14.05
N THR A 103 -11.77 -2.11 14.62
CA THR A 103 -10.69 -3.07 14.32
C THR A 103 -10.35 -4.00 15.49
N GLY A 104 -10.93 -3.76 16.67
CA GLY A 104 -10.64 -4.51 17.89
C GLY A 104 -9.40 -4.02 18.65
N ILE A 105 -8.81 -2.88 18.26
CA ILE A 105 -7.65 -2.29 18.94
C ILE A 105 -7.65 -0.75 18.81
N LYS A 106 -7.36 -0.05 19.90
CA LYS A 106 -7.11 1.40 19.96
C LYS A 106 -5.60 1.69 19.92
N GLY A 107 -5.26 2.96 19.75
CA GLY A 107 -3.87 3.41 19.63
C GLY A 107 -3.37 3.31 18.19
N ARG A 108 -2.07 3.42 17.97
CA ARG A 108 -1.49 3.39 16.60
C ARG A 108 -0.93 2.04 16.18
N GLY A 109 -0.72 1.13 17.13
CA GLY A 109 0.05 -0.09 16.91
C GLY A 109 1.43 0.24 16.33
N LEU A 110 1.72 -0.20 15.10
CA LEU A 110 2.99 0.04 14.39
C LEU A 110 2.98 1.26 13.46
N LEU A 111 1.83 1.94 13.31
CA LEU A 111 1.73 3.08 12.40
C LEU A 111 2.27 4.35 13.05
N GLY A 112 3.13 5.09 12.35
CA GLY A 112 3.76 6.28 12.91
C GLY A 112 2.75 7.39 13.20
N ARG A 113 1.78 7.58 12.31
CA ARG A 113 0.84 8.71 12.35
C ARG A 113 -0.50 8.30 12.93
N TRP A 114 -1.13 9.22 13.67
CA TRP A 114 -2.55 9.14 13.96
C TRP A 114 -3.36 9.46 12.70
N GLY A 115 -4.41 8.69 12.44
CA GLY A 115 -5.25 8.81 11.25
C GLY A 115 -4.62 8.11 10.03
N PRO A 116 -4.70 8.70 8.82
CA PRO A 116 -4.18 8.08 7.61
C PRO A 116 -2.64 8.04 7.61
N ASN A 117 -2.09 6.90 7.25
CA ASN A 117 -0.67 6.66 7.00
C ASN A 117 -0.52 6.38 5.50
N HIS A 118 0.04 7.35 4.78
CA HIS A 118 0.08 7.32 3.33
C HIS A 118 1.26 6.50 2.80
N ALA A 119 0.98 5.60 1.87
CA ALA A 119 1.93 4.87 1.06
C ALA A 119 1.75 5.21 -0.43
N ALA A 120 2.71 4.80 -1.25
CA ALA A 120 2.63 4.87 -2.70
C ALA A 120 3.17 3.59 -3.35
N ASP A 121 2.40 3.03 -4.27
CA ASP A 121 2.68 1.73 -4.89
C ASP A 121 2.90 1.87 -6.41
N PRO A 122 4.16 1.84 -6.89
CA PRO A 122 4.49 1.87 -8.32
C PRO A 122 4.40 0.47 -8.94
N VAL A 123 3.31 0.19 -9.64
CA VAL A 123 3.17 -1.08 -10.37
C VAL A 123 3.75 -0.93 -11.78
N VAL A 124 5.02 -1.31 -11.92
CA VAL A 124 5.70 -1.37 -13.22
C VAL A 124 5.34 -2.66 -13.93
N THR A 125 4.81 -2.54 -15.15
CA THR A 125 4.34 -3.68 -15.96
C THR A 125 4.93 -3.72 -17.35
N ARG A 126 5.00 -4.92 -17.93
CA ARG A 126 5.33 -5.16 -19.34
C ARG A 126 4.57 -6.37 -19.87
N TRP A 127 4.46 -6.49 -21.18
CA TRP A 127 4.00 -7.74 -21.79
C TRP A 127 5.05 -8.84 -21.66
N LYS A 128 4.64 -10.07 -21.32
CA LYS A 128 5.49 -11.24 -21.49
C LYS A 128 5.75 -11.44 -22.99
N ARG A 129 6.99 -11.76 -23.35
CA ARG A 129 7.41 -11.92 -24.74
C ARG A 129 8.07 -13.27 -24.98
N ASN A 130 7.85 -13.80 -26.18
CA ASN A 130 8.52 -14.99 -26.70
C ASN A 130 9.94 -14.65 -27.20
N GLN A 131 10.72 -15.66 -27.59
CA GLN A 131 12.08 -15.47 -28.10
C GLN A 131 12.15 -14.60 -29.36
N ASP A 132 11.12 -14.63 -30.20
CA ASP A 132 10.97 -13.79 -31.39
C ASP A 132 10.45 -12.37 -31.07
N ASN A 133 10.36 -12.02 -29.79
CA ASN A 133 9.86 -10.76 -29.26
C ASN A 133 8.34 -10.53 -29.49
N SER A 134 7.58 -11.52 -29.99
CA SER A 134 6.11 -11.47 -30.02
C SER A 134 5.51 -11.51 -28.60
N ILE A 135 4.32 -10.93 -28.42
CA ILE A 135 3.62 -10.96 -27.13
C ILE A 135 3.11 -12.38 -26.87
N THR A 136 3.45 -12.94 -25.70
CA THR A 136 2.95 -14.24 -25.28
C THR A 136 1.47 -14.13 -24.92
N VAL A 137 0.66 -15.02 -25.49
CA VAL A 137 -0.79 -15.12 -25.26
C VAL A 137 -1.06 -16.38 -24.44
N ASN A 138 -1.93 -16.27 -23.43
CA ASN A 138 -2.38 -17.42 -22.66
C ASN A 138 -3.37 -18.25 -23.50
N GLU A 139 -3.15 -19.56 -23.58
CA GLU A 139 -3.91 -20.47 -24.46
C GLU A 139 -5.38 -20.62 -24.07
N ILE A 140 -5.72 -20.50 -22.78
CA ILE A 140 -7.08 -20.69 -22.26
C ILE A 140 -7.91 -19.43 -22.46
N THR A 141 -7.36 -18.28 -22.08
CA THR A 141 -8.09 -17.01 -22.11
C THR A 141 -7.99 -16.29 -23.45
N ASN A 142 -7.06 -16.70 -24.33
CA ASN A 142 -6.69 -16.04 -25.57
C ASN A 142 -6.37 -14.54 -25.38
N LYS A 143 -5.78 -14.20 -24.24
CA LYS A 143 -5.38 -12.84 -23.87
C LYS A 143 -3.88 -12.76 -23.63
N PRO A 144 -3.26 -11.59 -23.86
CA PRO A 144 -1.84 -11.40 -23.63
C PRO A 144 -1.50 -11.55 -22.14
N ILE A 145 -0.35 -12.15 -21.84
CA ILE A 145 0.16 -12.32 -20.47
C ILE A 145 0.90 -11.05 -20.06
N LEU A 146 0.47 -10.42 -18.97
CA LEU A 146 1.13 -9.26 -18.39
C LEU A 146 2.10 -9.72 -17.29
N GLN A 147 3.23 -9.04 -17.16
CA GLN A 147 4.16 -9.21 -16.05
C GLN A 147 4.23 -7.92 -15.25
N PHE A 148 4.47 -8.03 -13.94
CA PHE A 148 4.83 -6.89 -13.10
C PHE A 148 6.14 -7.15 -12.35
N VAL A 149 6.82 -6.07 -11.95
CA VAL A 149 7.96 -6.17 -11.04
C VAL A 149 7.43 -6.41 -9.63
N GLY A 150 7.78 -7.55 -9.04
CA GLY A 150 7.46 -7.86 -7.65
C GLY A 150 8.73 -8.07 -6.83
N ILE A 151 8.64 -7.74 -5.54
CA ILE A 151 9.67 -7.99 -4.54
C ILE A 151 9.18 -9.02 -3.52
N GLN A 152 10.09 -9.82 -2.99
CA GLN A 152 9.79 -10.72 -1.88
C GLN A 152 10.25 -10.08 -0.58
N ARG A 153 9.31 -9.73 0.29
CA ARG A 153 9.60 -9.01 1.54
C ARG A 153 10.47 -9.85 2.47
N ARG A 154 11.42 -9.21 3.16
CA ARG A 154 12.28 -9.89 4.14
C ARG A 154 11.55 -10.36 5.40
N ASP A 155 10.53 -9.61 5.83
CA ASP A 155 9.82 -9.85 7.10
C ASP A 155 8.82 -11.01 7.03
N SER A 156 7.99 -11.07 5.98
CA SER A 156 6.96 -12.10 5.83
C SER A 156 7.30 -13.19 4.80
N GLY A 157 8.26 -12.93 3.90
CA GLY A 157 8.55 -13.80 2.77
C GLY A 157 7.49 -13.76 1.65
N GLU A 158 6.49 -12.89 1.76
CA GLU A 158 5.44 -12.75 0.74
C GLU A 158 5.88 -11.86 -0.42
N TRP A 159 5.33 -12.13 -1.61
CA TRP A 159 5.52 -11.29 -2.78
C TRP A 159 4.64 -10.04 -2.71
N ALA A 160 5.19 -8.88 -3.06
CA ALA A 160 4.54 -7.59 -2.96
C ALA A 160 4.89 -6.69 -4.17
N ILE A 161 4.08 -5.63 -4.35
CA ILE A 161 4.44 -4.49 -5.19
C ILE A 161 5.56 -3.74 -4.46
N PRO A 162 6.59 -3.25 -5.17
CA PRO A 162 7.70 -2.52 -4.56
C PRO A 162 7.29 -1.08 -4.21
N GLY A 163 6.56 -0.92 -3.12
CA GLY A 163 5.99 0.33 -2.66
C GLY A 163 6.28 0.56 -1.17
N GLY A 164 6.15 1.82 -0.75
CA GLY A 164 6.53 2.22 0.59
C GLY A 164 5.84 3.49 1.07
N MET A 165 6.27 3.95 2.24
CA MET A 165 5.64 5.08 2.93
C MET A 165 5.99 6.40 2.25
N VAL A 166 5.04 7.33 2.20
CA VAL A 166 5.30 8.70 1.76
C VAL A 166 5.97 9.46 2.91
N ASP A 167 7.17 9.98 2.66
CA ASP A 167 7.89 10.75 3.67
C ASP A 167 7.23 12.12 3.95
N PRO A 168 7.40 12.68 5.16
CA PRO A 168 6.86 14.00 5.48
C PRO A 168 7.34 15.08 4.50
N GLY A 169 6.41 15.77 3.86
CA GLY A 169 6.68 16.80 2.85
C GLY A 169 7.08 16.25 1.46
N GLU A 170 7.18 14.93 1.29
CA GLU A 170 7.46 14.29 0.01
C GLU A 170 6.24 14.33 -0.90
N LYS A 171 6.46 14.56 -2.19
CA LYS A 171 5.41 14.40 -3.21
C LYS A 171 5.28 12.92 -3.55
N VAL A 172 4.05 12.43 -3.67
CA VAL A 172 3.75 11.04 -4.08
C VAL A 172 4.54 10.59 -5.32
N THR A 173 4.69 11.45 -6.33
CA THR A 173 5.43 11.11 -7.56
C THR A 173 6.93 10.88 -7.30
N VAL A 174 7.49 11.53 -6.28
CA VAL A 174 8.86 11.30 -5.82
C VAL A 174 8.93 9.96 -5.09
N THR A 175 7.98 9.68 -4.19
CA THR A 175 7.87 8.39 -3.48
C THR A 175 7.80 7.21 -4.46
N LEU A 176 6.87 7.23 -5.43
CA LEU A 176 6.70 6.16 -6.42
C LEU A 176 8.01 5.83 -7.15
N ARG A 177 8.79 6.86 -7.49
CA ARG A 177 10.08 6.68 -8.16
C ARG A 177 11.14 6.15 -7.20
N ARG A 178 11.24 6.75 -6.02
CA ARG A 178 12.23 6.40 -4.99
C ARG A 178 12.08 4.93 -4.59
N GLU A 179 10.87 4.52 -4.20
CA GLU A 179 10.57 3.14 -3.76
C GLU A 179 10.93 2.12 -4.86
N PHE A 180 10.53 2.37 -6.10
CA PHE A 180 10.89 1.46 -7.19
C PHE A 180 12.40 1.34 -7.42
N MET A 181 13.13 2.46 -7.32
CA MET A 181 14.58 2.46 -7.49
C MET A 181 15.31 1.78 -6.34
N GLU A 182 14.89 2.05 -5.10
CA GLU A 182 15.47 1.49 -3.88
C GLU A 182 15.20 -0.02 -3.81
N GLU A 183 13.96 -0.46 -3.99
CA GLU A 183 13.58 -1.85 -3.73
C GLU A 183 13.83 -2.79 -4.92
N ALA A 184 13.78 -2.30 -6.16
CA ALA A 184 13.83 -3.15 -7.35
C ALA A 184 15.07 -2.97 -8.25
N MET A 185 15.88 -1.93 -8.03
CA MET A 185 17.05 -1.65 -8.88
C MET A 185 18.39 -1.60 -8.15
N ASN A 186 18.40 -1.79 -6.81
CA ASN A 186 19.55 -1.67 -5.91
C ASN A 186 20.55 -0.57 -6.34
N THR A 187 20.08 0.67 -6.41
CA THR A 187 20.88 1.79 -6.93
C THR A 187 22.09 2.15 -6.05
N LEU A 188 22.20 1.61 -4.85
CA LEU A 188 23.31 1.88 -3.93
C LEU A 188 24.63 1.22 -4.37
N GLU A 189 24.58 0.19 -5.23
CA GLU A 189 25.75 -0.58 -5.66
C GLU A 189 26.21 -0.29 -7.10
N LYS A 190 25.57 0.66 -7.80
CA LYS A 190 25.85 0.95 -9.22
C LYS A 190 26.91 2.04 -9.39
N SER A 191 27.62 2.00 -10.52
CA SER A 191 28.57 3.08 -10.89
C SER A 191 27.83 4.40 -11.13
N VAL A 192 28.54 5.53 -10.97
CA VAL A 192 27.98 6.88 -11.11
C VAL A 192 27.40 7.10 -12.52
N GLU A 193 28.05 6.55 -13.54
CA GLU A 193 27.64 6.65 -14.94
C GLU A 193 26.38 5.82 -15.24
N GLU A 194 26.31 4.59 -14.75
CA GLU A 194 25.13 3.74 -14.88
C GLU A 194 23.93 4.34 -14.14
N LEU A 195 24.16 4.91 -12.96
CA LEU A 195 23.13 5.59 -12.18
C LEU A 195 22.50 6.74 -12.93
N LYS A 196 23.30 7.62 -13.55
CA LYS A 196 22.76 8.75 -14.34
C LYS A 196 21.88 8.30 -15.51
N ILE A 197 22.24 7.20 -16.18
CA ILE A 197 21.44 6.66 -17.30
C ILE A 197 20.13 6.04 -16.78
N VAL A 198 20.22 5.26 -15.70
CA VAL A 198 19.06 4.65 -15.05
C VAL A 198 18.09 5.72 -14.54
N GLU A 199 18.60 6.72 -13.81
CA GLU A 199 17.82 7.84 -13.28
C GLU A 199 17.07 8.58 -14.37
N LYS A 200 17.73 8.94 -15.47
CA LYS A 200 17.09 9.68 -16.57
C LYS A 200 16.00 8.86 -17.25
N THR A 201 16.25 7.56 -17.47
CA THR A 201 15.28 6.65 -18.07
C THR A 201 14.06 6.47 -17.15
N ILE A 202 14.30 6.21 -15.86
CA ILE A 202 13.25 6.07 -14.85
C ILE A 202 12.46 7.36 -14.70
N GLU A 203 13.11 8.51 -14.61
CA GLU A 203 12.44 9.80 -14.51
C GLU A 203 11.51 10.03 -15.71
N THR A 204 11.96 9.71 -16.92
CA THR A 204 11.14 9.85 -18.12
C THR A 204 9.98 8.86 -18.12
N PHE A 205 10.23 7.60 -17.74
CA PHE A 205 9.22 6.55 -17.70
C PHE A 205 8.11 6.85 -16.67
N PHE A 206 8.49 7.32 -15.48
CA PHE A 206 7.57 7.65 -14.39
C PHE A 206 6.76 8.94 -14.61
N ARG A 207 6.94 9.65 -15.73
CA ARG A 207 6.07 10.79 -16.11
C ARG A 207 4.71 10.35 -16.65
N ASN A 208 4.59 9.14 -17.16
CA ASN A 208 3.39 8.65 -17.86
C ASN A 208 2.62 7.58 -17.07
N GLY A 209 2.62 7.70 -15.74
CA GLY A 209 1.88 6.79 -14.88
C GLY A 209 0.38 7.07 -14.90
N GLU A 210 -0.41 6.02 -14.72
CA GLU A 210 -1.87 6.11 -14.61
C GLU A 210 -2.31 5.65 -13.22
N GLU A 211 -3.11 6.47 -12.54
CA GLU A 211 -3.68 6.12 -11.23
C GLU A 211 -4.67 4.96 -11.36
N ILE A 212 -4.44 3.89 -10.59
CA ILE A 212 -5.25 2.67 -10.56
C ILE A 212 -6.18 2.67 -9.35
N TYR A 213 -5.66 3.16 -8.22
CA TYR A 213 -6.34 3.13 -6.95
C TYR A 213 -5.82 4.26 -6.08
N LYS A 214 -6.71 4.82 -5.26
CA LYS A 214 -6.35 5.80 -4.25
C LYS A 214 -7.34 5.67 -3.09
N GLY A 215 -6.85 5.34 -1.90
CA GLY A 215 -7.69 5.21 -0.72
C GLY A 215 -7.21 4.20 0.32
N TYR A 216 -8.16 3.74 1.13
CA TYR A 216 -7.97 2.86 2.26
C TYR A 216 -7.54 1.44 1.90
N VAL A 217 -6.50 0.96 2.58
CA VAL A 217 -6.04 -0.43 2.45
C VAL A 217 -6.47 -1.20 3.69
N ASP A 218 -7.16 -2.32 3.51
CA ASP A 218 -7.36 -3.29 4.60
C ASP A 218 -6.03 -3.97 4.91
N ASP A 219 -5.28 -3.36 5.81
CA ASP A 219 -3.93 -3.74 6.18
C ASP A 219 -3.91 -4.24 7.64
N PRO A 220 -3.24 -5.35 7.96
CA PRO A 220 -3.23 -5.92 9.31
C PRO A 220 -2.69 -4.96 10.39
N ARG A 221 -2.01 -3.87 10.02
CA ARG A 221 -1.56 -2.82 10.94
C ARG A 221 -2.64 -1.81 11.33
N ASN A 222 -3.78 -1.76 10.63
CA ASN A 222 -4.84 -0.80 10.92
C ASN A 222 -5.40 -0.98 12.34
N THR A 223 -5.70 0.15 12.98
CA THR A 223 -6.34 0.23 14.30
C THR A 223 -7.59 1.10 14.20
N ASP A 224 -8.28 1.31 15.32
CA ASP A 224 -9.39 2.25 15.40
C ASP A 224 -8.95 3.70 15.18
N ASN A 225 -7.65 4.00 15.34
CA ASN A 225 -7.12 5.36 15.35
C ASN A 225 -5.99 5.63 14.34
N ALA A 226 -5.53 4.62 13.60
CA ALA A 226 -4.53 4.77 12.57
C ALA A 226 -4.77 3.73 11.46
N TRP A 227 -4.65 4.11 10.20
CA TRP A 227 -4.88 3.20 9.09
C TRP A 227 -3.99 3.50 7.89
N MET A 228 -3.76 2.48 7.08
CA MET A 228 -3.05 2.60 5.82
C MET A 228 -3.97 3.17 4.74
N GLU A 229 -3.44 4.13 4.00
CA GLU A 229 -3.97 4.54 2.71
C GLU A 229 -2.86 4.50 1.68
N THR A 230 -3.17 4.10 0.46
CA THR A 230 -2.20 4.09 -0.62
C THR A 230 -2.74 4.77 -1.86
N ILE A 231 -1.81 5.16 -2.72
CA ILE A 231 -2.07 5.53 -4.10
C ILE A 231 -1.25 4.62 -5.00
N VAL A 232 -1.93 3.92 -5.88
CA VAL A 232 -1.33 2.94 -6.79
C VAL A 232 -1.30 3.53 -8.17
N PHE A 233 -0.12 3.58 -8.78
CA PHE A 233 0.08 3.97 -10.16
C PHE A 233 0.56 2.79 -10.97
N ASN A 234 0.03 2.61 -12.17
CA ASN A 234 0.58 1.70 -13.14
C ASN A 234 1.46 2.44 -14.14
N PHE A 235 2.68 1.93 -14.33
CA PHE A 235 3.61 2.39 -15.34
C PHE A 235 3.85 1.23 -16.31
N HIS A 236 3.41 1.37 -17.55
CA HIS A 236 3.40 0.26 -18.50
C HIS A 236 4.42 0.44 -19.62
N ASP A 237 5.37 -0.50 -19.73
CA ASP A 237 6.29 -0.60 -20.86
C ASP A 237 5.72 -1.54 -21.92
N ALA A 238 4.85 -0.98 -22.77
CA ALA A 238 4.24 -1.71 -23.88
C ALA A 238 5.28 -2.27 -24.85
N SER A 239 6.41 -1.57 -25.05
CA SER A 239 7.46 -1.98 -25.97
C SER A 239 8.33 -3.12 -25.40
N GLY A 240 8.45 -3.21 -24.08
CA GLY A 240 9.40 -4.05 -23.37
C GLY A 240 10.86 -3.55 -23.43
N LYS A 241 11.11 -2.36 -24.02
CA LYS A 241 12.45 -1.84 -24.31
C LYS A 241 12.93 -0.75 -23.35
N ILE A 242 12.07 -0.26 -22.45
CA ILE A 242 12.37 0.84 -21.54
C ILE A 242 12.88 0.25 -20.23
N VAL A 243 11.96 -0.24 -19.39
CA VAL A 243 12.27 -0.85 -18.09
C VAL A 243 12.29 -2.37 -18.18
N GLY A 244 11.70 -2.94 -19.23
CA GLY A 244 11.75 -4.39 -19.49
C GLY A 244 13.17 -4.94 -19.61
N ASN A 245 14.16 -4.11 -19.96
CA ASN A 245 15.56 -4.53 -20.11
C ASN A 245 16.41 -4.27 -18.87
N PHE A 246 15.84 -3.79 -17.76
CA PHE A 246 16.62 -3.53 -16.56
C PHE A 246 16.98 -4.82 -15.83
N ASN A 247 18.24 -4.91 -15.42
CA ASN A 247 18.69 -5.88 -14.43
C ASN A 247 18.10 -5.46 -13.08
N LEU A 248 17.06 -6.18 -12.68
CA LEU A 248 16.44 -6.00 -11.37
C LEU A 248 17.39 -6.57 -10.31
N GLN A 249 17.55 -5.83 -9.21
CA GLN A 249 18.34 -6.25 -8.06
C GLN A 249 17.58 -5.84 -6.81
N ALA A 250 17.42 -6.79 -5.89
CA ALA A 250 16.65 -6.57 -4.67
C ALA A 250 17.39 -5.55 -3.81
N GLY A 251 16.66 -4.53 -3.33
CA GLY A 251 17.17 -3.57 -2.36
C GLY A 251 17.23 -4.13 -0.94
N ASP A 252 17.56 -3.26 0.02
CA ASP A 252 17.83 -3.65 1.41
C ASP A 252 16.63 -4.29 2.13
N ASP A 253 15.40 -3.98 1.75
CA ASP A 253 14.18 -4.50 2.38
C ASP A 253 13.57 -5.72 1.66
N ALA A 254 14.14 -6.10 0.52
CA ALA A 254 13.72 -7.23 -0.29
C ALA A 254 14.75 -8.37 -0.25
N THR A 255 14.27 -9.62 -0.26
CA THR A 255 15.15 -10.80 -0.38
C THR A 255 15.31 -11.22 -1.83
N ASN A 256 14.30 -11.00 -2.66
CA ASN A 256 14.30 -11.30 -4.09
C ASN A 256 13.52 -10.22 -4.85
N VAL A 257 13.83 -10.05 -6.13
CA VAL A 257 13.07 -9.21 -7.07
C VAL A 257 12.99 -9.93 -8.41
N LYS A 258 11.83 -9.88 -9.08
CA LYS A 258 11.69 -10.42 -10.44
C LYS A 258 10.48 -9.85 -11.17
N TRP A 259 10.46 -10.08 -12.47
CA TRP A 259 9.23 -10.05 -13.25
C TRP A 259 8.37 -11.28 -12.91
N ILE A 260 7.14 -11.04 -12.48
CA ILE A 260 6.15 -12.06 -12.12
C ILE A 260 5.06 -12.06 -13.18
N ASP A 261 4.79 -13.23 -13.75
CA ASP A 261 3.63 -13.45 -14.63
C ASP A 261 2.34 -13.25 -13.83
N ILE A 262 1.45 -12.40 -14.35
CA ILE A 262 0.16 -12.13 -13.71
C ILE A 262 -0.83 -13.24 -14.05
N ASP A 263 -1.42 -13.80 -13.00
CA ASP A 263 -2.43 -14.87 -13.02
C ASP A 263 -3.33 -14.74 -11.77
N CYS A 264 -4.58 -15.19 -11.87
CA CYS A 264 -5.55 -15.15 -10.77
C CYS A 264 -5.15 -15.95 -9.53
N ASN A 265 -4.20 -16.89 -9.64
CA ASN A 265 -3.67 -17.68 -8.52
C ASN A 265 -2.56 -16.98 -7.75
N LEU A 266 -2.16 -15.77 -8.15
CA LEU A 266 -1.17 -14.99 -7.40
C LEU A 266 -1.61 -14.81 -5.94
N ILE A 267 -0.65 -15.03 -5.04
CA ILE A 267 -0.74 -14.73 -3.62
C ILE A 267 0.22 -13.57 -3.37
N LEU A 268 -0.34 -12.42 -3.01
CA LEU A 268 0.42 -11.20 -2.78
C LEU A 268 0.08 -10.63 -1.41
N TYR A 269 1.04 -9.90 -0.84
CA TYR A 269 0.89 -9.18 0.42
C TYR A 269 -0.32 -8.25 0.42
N SER A 270 -1.01 -8.17 1.57
CA SER A 270 -2.11 -7.24 1.81
C SER A 270 -3.13 -7.25 0.65
N SER A 271 -3.58 -6.10 0.17
CA SER A 271 -4.57 -5.98 -0.93
C SER A 271 -3.93 -5.83 -2.32
N HIS A 272 -2.64 -6.19 -2.49
CA HIS A 272 -1.94 -6.01 -3.75
C HIS A 272 -2.58 -6.78 -4.91
N LYS A 273 -3.16 -7.96 -4.63
CA LYS A 273 -3.91 -8.74 -5.63
C LYS A 273 -5.06 -7.95 -6.26
N ASP A 274 -5.77 -7.16 -5.45
CA ASP A 274 -6.91 -6.36 -5.92
C ASP A 274 -6.44 -5.24 -6.87
N PHE A 275 -5.25 -4.67 -6.60
CA PHE A 275 -4.63 -3.66 -7.46
C PHE A 275 -4.16 -4.27 -8.78
N ILE A 276 -3.51 -5.45 -8.74
CA ILE A 276 -3.11 -6.17 -9.95
C ILE A 276 -4.34 -6.55 -10.79
N GLN A 277 -5.43 -6.99 -10.16
CA GLN A 277 -6.66 -7.32 -10.89
C GLN A 277 -7.25 -6.10 -11.64
N LYS A 278 -7.23 -4.90 -11.02
CA LYS A 278 -7.64 -3.66 -11.69
C LYS A 278 -6.75 -3.33 -12.90
N ILE A 279 -5.44 -3.56 -12.78
CA ILE A 279 -4.48 -3.36 -13.87
C ILE A 279 -4.73 -4.34 -15.02
N VAL A 280 -5.02 -5.60 -14.70
CA VAL A 280 -5.36 -6.62 -15.70
C VAL A 280 -6.62 -6.26 -16.48
N GLN A 281 -7.66 -5.76 -15.80
CA GLN A 281 -8.86 -5.26 -16.45
C GLN A 281 -8.55 -4.09 -17.39
N LYS A 282 -7.73 -3.13 -16.93
CA LYS A 282 -7.30 -1.97 -17.71
C LYS A 282 -6.56 -2.36 -18.99
N HIS A 283 -5.64 -3.32 -18.90
CA HIS A 283 -4.84 -3.78 -20.06
C HIS A 283 -5.52 -4.87 -20.88
N SER A 284 -6.72 -5.33 -20.49
CA SER A 284 -7.39 -6.47 -21.10
C SER A 284 -6.51 -7.72 -21.20
N SER A 285 -5.68 -7.97 -20.17
CA SER A 285 -4.74 -9.09 -20.13
C SER A 285 -5.36 -10.37 -19.55
N HIS A 286 -4.59 -11.44 -19.59
CA HIS A 286 -4.90 -12.69 -18.89
C HIS A 286 -5.08 -12.45 -17.37
N TRP A 287 -6.05 -13.14 -16.78
CA TRP A 287 -6.31 -13.30 -15.35
C TRP A 287 -6.65 -14.76 -15.10
#